data_AF-A0A6S6XY25-F1
#
_entry.id   AF-A0A6S6XY25-F1
#
_cell.length_a   1.000
_cell.length_b   1.000
_cell.length_c   1.000
_cell.angle_alpha   90.00
_cell.angle_beta   90.00
_cell.angle_gamma   90.00
#
_symmetry.space_group_name_H-M   'P 1'
#
loop_
_entity.id
_entity.type
_entity.pdbx_description
1 polymer ?
#
loop_
_entity_poly.entity_id
_entity_poly.type
_entity_poly.pdbx_seq_one_letter_code
_entity_poly.pdbx_strand_id
1 'polypeptide(L)'
;MKKLIVLACITFLAVGAQAASEAQKAQQEKMKACNAEAKVKDMKGDARKAFMKDCLSAKGGEAKPEPAKAPNANCESMAQEKKLAGAAKGAFIKKCENDAQAAK
;
A
#
# COMPACT_ATOMS: atom_id res chain seq x y z
N MET A 1 19.06 37.81 -13.38
CA MET A 1 19.33 37.45 -14.80
C MET A 1 19.07 35.95 -15.04
N LYS A 2 17.94 35.27 -14.87
CA LYS A 2 16.51 35.50 -14.58
C LYS A 2 15.57 36.03 -15.67
N LYS A 3 15.92 35.90 -16.94
CA LYS A 3 15.02 35.97 -18.12
C LYS A 3 15.88 35.61 -19.34
N LEU A 4 15.35 34.80 -20.29
CA LEU A 4 15.91 34.45 -21.62
C LEU A 4 16.37 32.99 -21.91
N ILE A 5 15.99 31.96 -21.14
CA ILE A 5 16.18 30.56 -21.59
C ILE A 5 14.99 29.65 -21.19
N VAL A 6 13.76 30.09 -21.41
CA VAL A 6 12.54 29.23 -21.35
C VAL A 6 11.54 29.72 -22.40
N LEU A 7 11.92 29.65 -23.68
CA LEU A 7 11.01 30.01 -24.79
C LEU A 7 11.32 29.19 -26.06
N ALA A 8 11.62 27.89 -25.89
CA ALA A 8 11.99 27.02 -27.01
C ALA A 8 11.47 25.57 -26.93
N CYS A 9 10.45 25.25 -26.12
CA CYS A 9 9.85 23.90 -26.09
C CYS A 9 8.33 23.89 -25.76
N ILE A 10 7.51 24.80 -26.29
CA ILE A 10 6.04 24.69 -26.17
C ILE A 10 5.37 24.91 -27.53
N THR A 11 5.89 24.24 -28.55
CA THR A 11 5.21 24.07 -29.84
C THR A 11 5.26 22.60 -30.23
N PHE A 12 4.53 21.75 -29.50
CA PHE A 12 4.11 20.44 -30.00
C PHE A 12 2.72 20.09 -29.43
N LEU A 13 1.73 20.26 -30.32
CA LEU A 13 0.50 19.49 -30.46
C LEU A 13 -0.55 19.51 -29.33
N ALA A 14 -1.65 20.19 -29.64
CA ALA A 14 -2.98 19.66 -29.35
C ALA A 14 -3.19 18.36 -30.16
N VAL A 15 -3.06 17.19 -29.53
CA VAL A 15 -3.61 15.91 -30.02
C VAL A 15 -4.04 15.05 -28.83
N GLY A 16 -5.34 14.79 -28.75
CA GLY A 16 -5.91 13.55 -28.22
C GLY A 16 -6.05 13.44 -26.71
N ALA A 17 -7.27 13.12 -26.27
CA ALA A 17 -7.48 12.39 -25.03
C ALA A 17 -6.55 11.15 -25.04
N GLN A 18 -5.44 11.22 -24.33
CA GLN A 18 -4.56 10.08 -24.12
C GLN A 18 -5.28 9.15 -23.14
N ALA A 19 -6.03 8.20 -23.69
CA ALA A 19 -6.43 7.02 -22.95
C ALA A 19 -5.15 6.38 -22.40
N ALA A 20 -4.98 6.42 -21.08
CA ALA A 20 -3.87 5.77 -20.41
C ALA A 20 -3.78 4.32 -20.90
N SER A 21 -2.62 3.94 -21.43
CA SER A 21 -2.41 2.59 -21.96
C SER A 21 -2.71 1.54 -20.88
N GLU A 22 -3.14 0.35 -21.28
CA GLU A 22 -3.46 -0.73 -20.34
C GLU A 22 -2.29 -1.07 -19.41
N ALA A 23 -1.06 -0.91 -19.89
CA ALA A 23 0.16 -1.05 -19.09
C ALA A 23 0.28 0.03 -18.00
N GLN A 24 -0.11 1.29 -18.28
CA GLN A 24 -0.14 2.36 -17.28
C GLN A 24 -1.23 2.11 -16.24
N LYS A 25 -2.40 1.61 -16.68
CA LYS A 25 -3.49 1.24 -15.77
C LYS A 25 -3.08 0.09 -14.84
N ALA A 26 -2.41 -0.93 -15.35
CA ALA A 26 -1.90 -2.05 -14.55
C ALA A 26 -0.87 -1.61 -13.50
N GLN A 27 0.03 -0.68 -13.84
CA GLN A 27 0.98 -0.09 -12.88
C GLN A 27 0.28 0.73 -11.80
N GLN A 28 -0.77 1.47 -12.16
CA GLN A 28 -1.54 2.29 -11.23
C GLN A 28 -2.31 1.43 -10.21
N GLU A 29 -2.95 0.35 -10.66
CA GLU A 29 -3.66 -0.58 -9.77
C GLU A 29 -2.67 -1.31 -8.85
N LYS A 30 -1.51 -1.70 -9.38
CA LYS A 30 -0.44 -2.31 -8.60
C LYS A 30 0.08 -1.39 -7.49
N MET A 31 0.31 -0.12 -7.79
CA MET A 31 0.69 0.89 -6.79
C MET A 31 -0.34 1.03 -5.68
N LYS A 32 -1.64 1.03 -6.01
CA LYS A 32 -2.71 1.10 -5.01
C LYS A 32 -2.72 -0.14 -4.12
N ALA A 33 -2.60 -1.33 -4.70
CA ALA A 33 -2.53 -2.60 -3.98
C ALA A 33 -1.34 -2.64 -3.01
N CYS A 34 -0.12 -2.35 -3.49
CA CYS A 34 1.07 -2.29 -2.63
C CYS A 34 0.90 -1.28 -1.47
N ASN A 35 0.30 -0.12 -1.72
CA ASN A 35 0.07 0.86 -0.64
C ASN A 35 -0.98 0.40 0.37
N ALA A 36 -2.04 -0.27 -0.08
CA ALA A 36 -3.06 -0.84 0.80
C ALA A 36 -2.47 -1.94 1.68
N GLU A 37 -1.71 -2.87 1.10
CA GLU A 37 -1.03 -3.93 1.84
C GLU A 37 -0.04 -3.41 2.86
N ALA A 38 0.77 -2.40 2.49
CA ALA A 38 1.70 -1.76 3.42
C ALA A 38 0.97 -1.14 4.62
N LYS A 39 -0.22 -0.58 4.40
CA LYS A 39 -1.06 0.01 5.46
C LYS A 39 -1.71 -1.06 6.33
N VAL A 40 -2.21 -2.15 5.74
CA VAL A 40 -2.77 -3.31 6.49
C VAL A 40 -1.70 -3.99 7.35
N LYS A 41 -0.44 -3.96 6.91
CA LYS A 41 0.71 -4.49 7.65
C LYS A 41 1.35 -3.47 8.62
N ASP A 42 0.76 -2.27 8.78
CA ASP A 42 1.28 -1.11 9.54
C ASP A 42 2.79 -0.86 9.32
N MET A 43 3.30 -1.13 8.11
CA MET A 43 4.72 -1.02 7.82
C MET A 43 5.13 0.45 7.76
N LYS A 44 6.16 0.80 8.54
CA LYS A 44 6.71 2.16 8.64
C LYS A 44 8.22 2.15 8.43
N GLY A 45 8.76 3.30 8.05
CA GLY A 45 10.20 3.46 7.83
C GLY A 45 10.74 2.53 6.74
N ASP A 46 11.91 1.96 6.98
CA ASP A 46 12.64 1.15 6.00
C ASP A 46 11.89 -0.11 5.57
N ALA A 47 11.10 -0.70 6.47
CA ALA A 47 10.28 -1.88 6.16
C ALA A 47 9.27 -1.61 5.04
N ARG A 48 8.63 -0.42 5.04
CA ARG A 48 7.70 -0.03 3.97
C ARG A 48 8.42 0.20 2.64
N LYS A 49 9.62 0.80 2.69
CA LYS A 49 10.40 1.07 1.47
C LYS A 49 10.86 -0.23 0.81
N ALA A 50 11.35 -1.18 1.60
CA ALA A 50 11.74 -2.51 1.11
C ALA A 50 10.52 -3.22 0.49
N PHE A 51 9.40 -3.29 1.22
CA PHE A 51 8.17 -3.89 0.74
C PHE A 51 7.67 -3.25 -0.56
N MET A 52 7.68 -1.92 -0.66
CA MET A 52 7.18 -1.22 -1.84
C MET A 52 8.10 -1.43 -3.06
N LYS A 53 9.43 -1.51 -2.84
CA LYS A 53 10.39 -1.85 -3.89
C LYS A 53 10.12 -3.27 -4.42
N ASP A 54 9.98 -4.24 -3.54
CA ASP A 54 9.78 -5.64 -3.93
C ASP A 54 8.42 -5.82 -4.61
N CYS A 55 7.36 -5.25 -4.02
CA CYS A 55 6.01 -5.27 -4.57
C CYS A 55 5.98 -4.67 -5.98
N LEU A 56 6.58 -3.50 -6.21
CA LEU A 56 6.58 -2.85 -7.53
C LEU A 56 7.51 -3.52 -8.55
N SER A 57 8.54 -4.25 -8.11
CA SER A 57 9.52 -4.89 -9.00
C SER A 57 9.05 -6.22 -9.61
N ALA A 58 8.07 -6.90 -9.01
CA ALA A 58 7.50 -8.13 -9.58
C ALA A 58 6.70 -7.87 -10.87
N LYS A 59 7.19 -8.21 -12.06
CA LYS A 59 6.37 -8.15 -13.29
C LYS A 59 5.24 -9.19 -13.21
N GLY A 60 4.00 -8.74 -13.09
CA GLY A 60 2.81 -9.61 -13.09
C GLY A 60 1.93 -9.37 -11.88
N GLY A 61 1.00 -8.43 -12.00
CA GLY A 61 -0.08 -8.23 -11.04
C GLY A 61 -1.32 -8.94 -11.54
N GLU A 62 -1.35 -10.26 -11.44
CA GLU A 62 -2.61 -10.99 -11.51
C GLU A 62 -3.25 -10.95 -10.12
N ALA A 63 -4.37 -10.24 -10.03
CA ALA A 63 -5.26 -10.29 -8.89
C ALA A 63 -6.54 -11.03 -9.30
N LYS A 64 -6.90 -12.07 -8.55
CA LYS A 64 -8.30 -12.29 -8.17
C LYS A 64 -8.37 -12.39 -6.64
N PRO A 65 -9.38 -11.77 -6.00
CA PRO A 65 -9.40 -11.59 -4.56
C PRO A 65 -10.01 -12.80 -3.86
N GLU A 66 -9.33 -13.29 -2.83
CA GLU A 66 -9.95 -13.88 -1.64
C GLU A 66 -9.05 -13.59 -0.43
N PRO A 67 -9.62 -13.41 0.77
CA PRO A 67 -8.89 -12.92 1.92
C PRO A 67 -8.11 -14.09 2.52
N ALA A 68 -6.81 -14.15 2.25
CA ALA A 68 -5.91 -14.80 3.19
C ALA A 68 -5.98 -13.99 4.49
N LYS A 69 -6.87 -14.44 5.39
CA LYS A 69 -7.12 -13.88 6.72
C LYS A 69 -5.78 -13.74 7.43
N ALA A 70 -5.24 -12.52 7.43
CA ALA A 70 -4.09 -12.18 8.22
C ALA A 70 -4.47 -12.35 9.71
N PRO A 71 -3.63 -12.96 10.55
CA PRO A 71 -3.93 -13.15 11.97
C PRO A 71 -4.15 -11.83 12.71
N ASN A 72 -3.70 -10.70 12.15
CA ASN A 72 -3.86 -9.36 12.73
C ASN A 72 -5.28 -8.77 12.58
N ALA A 73 -6.02 -9.13 11.52
CA ALA A 73 -7.34 -8.55 11.24
C ALA A 73 -8.38 -8.92 12.31
N ASN A 74 -8.21 -10.07 12.97
CA ASN A 74 -9.07 -10.48 14.07
C ASN A 74 -8.69 -9.78 15.39
N CYS A 75 -7.39 -9.63 15.67
CA CYS A 75 -6.90 -9.01 16.90
C CYS A 75 -7.22 -7.51 16.97
N GLU A 76 -7.20 -6.80 15.84
CA GLU A 76 -7.59 -5.40 15.80
C GLU A 76 -9.10 -5.20 16.00
N SER A 77 -9.95 -6.06 15.41
CA SER A 77 -11.39 -6.03 15.64
C SER A 77 -11.74 -6.33 17.10
N MET A 78 -11.12 -7.35 17.71
CA MET A 78 -11.32 -7.67 19.13
C MET A 78 -10.87 -6.53 20.07
N ALA A 79 -9.83 -5.78 19.68
CA ALA A 79 -9.39 -4.61 20.45
C ALA A 79 -10.39 -3.46 20.36
N GLN A 80 -11.04 -3.28 19.20
CA GLN A 80 -12.07 -2.26 18.98
C GLN A 80 -13.38 -2.58 19.72
N GLU A 81 -13.81 -3.84 19.73
CA GLU A 81 -14.99 -4.26 20.51
C GLU A 81 -14.78 -4.05 22.02
N LYS A 82 -13.53 -4.23 22.47
CA LYS A 82 -13.11 -3.91 23.85
C LYS A 82 -12.86 -2.41 24.09
N LYS A 83 -13.09 -1.56 23.08
CA LYS A 83 -12.86 -0.11 23.09
C LYS A 83 -11.46 0.27 23.60
N LEU A 84 -10.46 -0.57 23.32
CA LEU A 84 -9.09 -0.32 23.73
C LEU A 84 -8.50 0.76 22.82
N ALA A 85 -7.94 1.79 23.45
CA ALA A 85 -7.25 2.88 22.78
C ALA A 85 -5.83 3.05 23.33
N GLY A 86 -4.97 3.72 22.57
CA GLY A 86 -3.60 4.04 22.98
C GLY A 86 -2.78 2.79 23.34
N ALA A 87 -1.98 2.90 24.41
CA ALA A 87 -1.07 1.84 24.84
C ALA A 87 -1.78 0.50 25.14
N ALA A 88 -3.01 0.54 25.67
CA ALA A 88 -3.80 -0.65 25.99
C ALA A 88 -4.18 -1.45 24.73
N LYS A 89 -4.51 -0.75 23.63
CA LYS A 89 -4.78 -1.39 22.33
C LYS A 89 -3.54 -2.10 21.80
N GLY A 90 -2.37 -1.43 21.89
CA GLY A 90 -1.10 -1.99 21.42
C GLY A 90 -0.65 -3.22 22.21
N ALA A 91 -0.82 -3.22 23.53
CA ALA A 91 -0.51 -4.37 24.39
C ALA A 91 -1.45 -5.55 24.13
N PHE A 92 -2.75 -5.28 23.93
CA PHE A 92 -3.75 -6.29 23.62
C PHE A 92 -3.51 -6.95 22.26
N ILE A 93 -3.20 -6.16 21.23
CA ILE A 93 -2.89 -6.69 19.89
C ILE A 93 -1.66 -7.60 19.96
N LYS A 94 -0.55 -7.17 20.58
CA LYS A 94 0.64 -8.01 20.74
C LYS A 94 0.37 -9.33 21.45
N LYS A 95 -0.45 -9.30 22.50
CA LYS A 95 -0.82 -10.53 23.21
C LYS A 95 -1.71 -11.43 22.36
N CYS A 96 -2.73 -10.86 21.73
CA CYS A 96 -3.62 -11.60 20.83
C CYS A 96 -2.86 -12.25 19.66
N GLU A 97 -1.87 -11.55 19.10
CA GLU A 97 -1.01 -12.09 18.03
C GLU A 97 -0.13 -13.24 18.52
N ASN A 98 0.40 -13.16 19.74
CA ASN A 98 1.17 -14.26 20.33
C ASN A 98 0.29 -15.47 20.66
N ASP A 99 -0.90 -15.24 21.22
CA ASP A 99 -1.86 -16.30 21.54
C ASP A 99 -2.37 -16.99 20.24
N ALA A 100 -2.59 -16.23 19.17
CA ALA A 100 -2.96 -16.75 17.85
C ALA A 100 -1.84 -17.55 17.16
N GLN A 101 -0.58 -17.27 17.49
CA GLN A 101 0.58 -18.04 17.01
C GLN A 101 0.79 -19.32 17.82
N ALA A 102 0.51 -19.30 19.12
CA ALA A 102 0.61 -20.45 20.02
C ALA A 102 -0.53 -21.47 19.86
N ALA A 103 -1.65 -21.07 19.24
CA ALA A 103 -2.80 -21.93 18.96
C ALA A 103 -2.68 -22.71 17.63
N LYS A 104 -1.50 -22.72 17.00
CA LYS A 104 -1.20 -23.48 15.78
C LYS A 104 -0.56 -24.83 16.08
#